data_AF-A0A1C6C7J6-F1
#
_entry.id   AF-A0A1C6C7J6-F1
#
_cell.length_a   1.000
_cell.length_b   1.000
_cell.length_c   1.000
_cell.angle_alpha   90.00
_cell.angle_beta   90.00
_cell.angle_gamma   90.00
#
_symmetry.space_group_name_H-M   'P 1'
#
loop_
_entity.id
_entity.type
_entity.pdbx_description
1 polymer ?
#
loop_
_entity_poly.entity_id
_entity_poly.type
_entity_poly.pdbx_seq_one_letter_code
_entity_poly.pdbx_strand_id
1 'polypeptide(L)'
;MIKEELTRHEVVPDPNPWLEDKIQSGTVKIYSDRDIVTELGKIYGTSATNMYLTLLQTSCDTFNTGFFEKYYGSMSNIDNLEDVEKFLSVLKACDDGVPSQNGLGEKKTYVLIQMMEILHSNRVYVFCSDDFRARQSIASLTKPVHCISILGVFCKLMKMGHDKSEMQEYYNRLSAFLKNQTEYRVWSASGYQRIRVPIQQVFDDLYDGKFQMLRNGDLQYIK
;
A
#
# COMPACT_ATOMS: atom_id res chain seq x y z
N MET A 1 -0.39 -11.07 -11.44
CA MET A 1 -1.24 -10.29 -10.50
C MET A 1 -1.33 -8.79 -10.86
N ILE A 2 -0.32 -7.92 -10.67
CA ILE A 2 -0.50 -6.48 -10.98
C ILE A 2 -0.54 -6.15 -12.48
N LYS A 3 0.28 -6.81 -13.29
CA LYS A 3 0.27 -6.64 -14.76
C LYS A 3 -1.07 -7.05 -15.38
N GLU A 4 -1.60 -8.19 -14.93
CA GLU A 4 -2.93 -8.65 -15.34
C GLU A 4 -4.02 -7.64 -14.95
N GLU A 5 -3.96 -7.08 -13.74
CA GLU A 5 -4.93 -6.07 -13.32
C GLU A 5 -4.86 -4.81 -14.17
N LEU A 6 -3.64 -4.35 -14.49
CA LEU A 6 -3.45 -3.22 -15.40
C LEU A 6 -4.04 -3.48 -16.79
N THR A 7 -3.88 -4.69 -17.32
CA THR A 7 -4.46 -5.08 -18.60
C THR A 7 -6.00 -5.10 -18.56
N ARG A 8 -6.62 -5.52 -17.44
CA ARG A 8 -8.08 -5.54 -17.29
C ARG A 8 -8.73 -4.16 -17.40
N HIS A 9 -8.00 -3.10 -17.10
CA HIS A 9 -8.53 -1.74 -17.15
C HIS A 9 -8.49 -1.11 -18.56
N GLU A 10 -7.98 -1.82 -19.57
CA GLU A 10 -7.96 -1.40 -20.98
C GLU A 10 -7.44 0.04 -21.16
N VAL A 11 -6.44 0.42 -20.36
CA VAL A 11 -5.85 1.76 -20.40
C VAL A 11 -5.02 1.92 -21.68
N VAL A 12 -5.19 3.05 -22.37
CA VAL A 12 -4.47 3.37 -23.61
C VAL A 12 -3.62 4.64 -23.41
N PRO A 13 -2.29 4.59 -23.65
CA PRO A 13 -1.52 3.40 -24.01
C PRO A 13 -1.43 2.37 -22.86
N ASP A 14 -1.15 1.11 -23.19
CA ASP A 14 -0.94 0.04 -22.20
C ASP A 14 0.14 0.48 -21.19
N PRO A 15 -0.13 0.49 -19.88
CA PRO A 15 0.84 0.88 -18.87
C PRO A 15 1.88 -0.20 -18.56
N ASN A 16 1.70 -1.45 -19.01
CA ASN A 16 2.62 -2.55 -18.71
C ASN A 16 4.06 -2.32 -19.21
N PRO A 17 4.31 -1.81 -20.43
CA PRO A 17 5.65 -1.45 -20.88
C PRO A 17 6.34 -0.43 -19.97
N TRP A 18 5.60 0.57 -19.48
CA TRP A 18 6.15 1.55 -18.54
C TRP A 18 6.49 0.90 -17.20
N LEU A 19 5.60 0.06 -16.66
CA LEU A 19 5.85 -0.63 -15.40
C LEU A 19 7.09 -1.54 -15.51
N GLU A 20 7.22 -2.25 -16.64
CA GLU A 20 8.38 -3.10 -16.92
C GLU A 20 9.68 -2.31 -16.95
N ASP A 21 9.73 -1.16 -17.65
CA ASP A 21 10.87 -0.24 -17.64
C ASP A 21 11.23 0.21 -16.21
N LYS A 22 10.23 0.52 -15.38
CA LYS A 22 10.46 0.91 -13.98
C LYS A 22 10.96 -0.23 -13.11
N ILE A 23 10.55 -1.46 -13.38
CA ILE A 23 11.08 -2.65 -12.71
C ILE A 23 12.54 -2.90 -13.12
N GLN A 24 12.82 -2.87 -14.43
CA GLN A 24 14.16 -3.12 -14.97
C GLN A 24 15.19 -2.07 -14.56
N SER A 25 14.78 -0.80 -14.46
CA SER A 25 15.63 0.29 -13.95
C SER A 25 15.81 0.27 -12.42
N GLY A 26 15.10 -0.59 -11.69
CA GLY A 26 15.14 -0.65 -10.23
C GLY A 26 14.36 0.48 -9.54
N THR A 27 13.63 1.31 -10.30
CA THR A 27 12.77 2.37 -9.75
C THR A 27 11.59 1.79 -8.98
N VAL A 28 11.02 0.69 -9.49
CA VAL A 28 9.95 -0.08 -8.84
C VAL A 28 10.52 -1.45 -8.48
N LYS A 29 10.50 -1.79 -7.20
CA LYS A 29 10.87 -3.13 -6.73
C LYS A 29 9.61 -3.91 -6.34
N ILE A 30 9.45 -5.09 -6.92
CA ILE A 30 8.42 -6.06 -6.53
C ILE A 30 9.06 -6.97 -5.47
N TYR A 31 8.35 -7.17 -4.36
CA TYR A 31 8.79 -8.04 -3.28
C TYR A 31 8.00 -9.35 -3.32
N SER A 32 8.71 -10.45 -3.55
CA SER A 32 8.24 -11.80 -3.24
C SER A 32 8.47 -12.14 -1.77
N ASP A 33 7.89 -13.23 -1.30
CA ASP A 33 8.16 -13.74 0.06
C ASP A 33 9.63 -14.04 0.31
N ARG A 34 10.32 -14.55 -0.73
CA ARG A 34 11.77 -14.74 -0.68
C ARG A 34 12.51 -13.43 -0.50
N ASP A 35 12.10 -12.38 -1.19
CA ASP A 35 12.74 -11.06 -1.06
C ASP A 35 12.54 -10.52 0.36
N ILE A 36 11.35 -10.68 0.94
CA ILE A 36 11.07 -10.29 2.33
C ILE A 36 11.97 -11.06 3.30
N VAL A 37 12.04 -12.39 3.18
CA VAL A 37 12.93 -13.21 4.02
C VAL A 37 14.40 -12.81 3.83
N THR A 38 14.82 -12.51 2.59
CA THR A 38 16.19 -12.09 2.29
C THR A 38 16.52 -10.76 2.95
N GLU A 39 15.64 -9.76 2.87
CA GLU A 39 15.84 -8.47 3.53
C GLU A 39 15.85 -8.62 5.06
N LEU A 40 14.94 -9.43 5.63
CA LEU A 40 14.95 -9.74 7.05
C LEU A 40 16.24 -10.45 7.48
N GLY A 41 16.80 -11.32 6.64
CA GLY A 41 18.07 -12.01 6.88
C GLY A 41 19.26 -11.08 7.02
N LYS A 42 19.23 -9.89 6.41
CA LYS A 42 20.29 -8.88 6.60
C LYS A 42 20.32 -8.33 8.04
N ILE A 43 19.22 -8.44 8.78
CA ILE A 43 19.09 -7.93 10.15
C ILE A 43 19.10 -9.09 11.17
N TYR A 44 18.33 -10.14 10.88
CA TYR A 44 18.04 -11.23 11.81
C TYR A 44 18.81 -12.53 11.52
N GLY A 45 19.63 -12.58 10.47
CA GLY A 45 20.42 -13.76 10.11
C GLY A 45 19.56 -15.00 9.93
N THR A 46 19.93 -16.11 10.58
CA THR A 46 19.20 -17.39 10.52
C THR A 46 17.78 -17.32 11.09
N SER A 47 17.45 -16.26 11.85
CA SER A 47 16.11 -16.05 12.40
C SER A 47 15.17 -15.30 11.44
N ALA A 48 15.54 -15.08 10.18
CA ALA A 48 14.73 -14.37 9.21
C ALA A 48 13.34 -14.99 8.97
N THR A 49 13.27 -16.31 8.85
CA THR A 49 12.02 -17.06 8.64
C THR A 49 11.13 -17.02 9.88
N ASN A 50 11.71 -17.14 11.08
CA ASN A 50 11.02 -16.91 12.36
C ASN A 50 10.40 -15.51 12.42
N MET A 51 11.17 -14.49 12.02
CA MET A 51 10.69 -13.12 12.00
C MET A 51 9.55 -12.94 11.00
N TYR A 52 9.69 -13.45 9.77
CA TYR A 52 8.60 -13.45 8.79
C TYR A 52 7.33 -14.07 9.39
N LEU A 53 7.46 -15.23 10.04
CA LEU A 53 6.31 -15.93 10.62
C LEU A 53 5.62 -15.09 11.71
N THR A 54 6.41 -14.42 12.55
CA THR A 54 5.92 -13.49 13.56
C THR A 54 5.14 -12.32 12.94
N LEU A 55 5.67 -11.74 11.86
CA LEU A 55 4.99 -10.67 11.12
C LEU A 55 3.67 -11.17 10.48
N LEU A 56 3.68 -12.39 9.93
CA LEU A 56 2.50 -13.01 9.34
C LEU A 56 1.43 -13.31 10.38
N GLN A 57 1.79 -13.87 11.53
CA GLN A 57 0.86 -14.14 12.62
C GLN A 57 0.24 -12.84 13.14
N THR A 58 1.07 -11.84 13.43
CA THR A 58 0.61 -10.49 13.82
C THR A 58 -0.37 -9.93 12.79
N SER A 59 -0.05 -10.08 11.51
CA SER A 59 -0.90 -9.60 10.43
C SER A 59 -2.24 -10.34 10.37
N CYS A 60 -2.22 -11.67 10.47
CA CYS A 60 -3.43 -12.48 10.52
C CYS A 60 -4.34 -12.05 11.66
N ASP A 61 -3.82 -11.95 12.89
CA ASP A 61 -4.59 -11.58 14.08
C ASP A 61 -5.16 -10.17 14.00
N THR A 62 -4.43 -9.25 13.37
CA THR A 62 -4.84 -7.87 13.15
C THR A 62 -6.11 -7.77 12.31
N PHE A 63 -6.24 -8.58 11.25
CA PHE A 63 -7.38 -8.52 10.34
C PHE A 63 -8.48 -9.53 10.67
N ASN A 64 -8.11 -10.70 11.20
CA ASN A 64 -9.02 -11.79 11.50
C ASN A 64 -8.37 -12.75 12.51
N THR A 65 -8.74 -12.61 13.79
CA THR A 65 -8.29 -13.50 14.86
C THR A 65 -8.59 -14.96 14.55
N GLY A 66 -7.61 -15.85 14.71
CA GLY A 66 -7.76 -17.28 14.39
C GLY A 66 -7.45 -17.63 12.94
N PHE A 67 -7.15 -16.64 12.08
CA PHE A 67 -6.82 -16.88 10.67
C PHE A 67 -5.52 -17.65 10.53
N PHE A 68 -4.52 -17.32 11.36
CA PHE A 68 -3.22 -17.96 11.30
C PHE A 68 -3.33 -19.45 11.63
N GLU A 69 -4.00 -19.80 12.71
CA GLU A 69 -4.21 -21.18 13.14
C GLU A 69 -4.97 -21.98 12.07
N LYS A 70 -5.97 -21.35 11.45
CA LYS A 70 -6.81 -21.99 10.44
C LYS A 70 -6.06 -22.31 9.15
N TYR A 71 -5.21 -21.40 8.67
CA TYR A 71 -4.61 -21.50 7.33
C TYR A 71 -3.10 -21.75 7.32
N TYR A 72 -2.41 -21.33 8.37
CA TYR A 72 -0.95 -21.43 8.52
C TYR A 72 -0.53 -22.29 9.72
N GLY A 73 -1.44 -23.01 10.38
CA GLY A 73 -1.11 -23.84 11.55
C GLY A 73 -0.03 -24.90 11.28
N SER A 74 0.14 -25.33 10.02
CA SER A 74 1.23 -26.22 9.60
C SER A 74 2.62 -25.56 9.70
N MET A 75 2.70 -24.22 9.59
CA MET A 75 3.97 -23.48 9.70
C MET A 75 4.59 -23.63 11.09
N SER A 76 3.78 -23.81 12.13
CA SER A 76 4.24 -24.03 13.51
C SER A 76 4.96 -25.37 13.72
N ASN A 77 4.84 -26.30 12.78
CA ASN A 77 5.39 -27.66 12.88
C ASN A 77 6.53 -27.91 11.88
N ILE A 78 7.10 -26.86 11.27
CA ILE A 78 8.21 -27.01 10.33
C ILE A 78 9.50 -27.32 11.11
N ASP A 79 10.04 -28.53 10.96
CA ASP A 79 11.41 -28.82 11.41
C ASP A 79 12.41 -27.99 10.60
N ASN A 80 13.47 -27.49 11.25
CA ASN A 80 14.51 -26.65 10.63
C ASN A 80 13.93 -25.44 9.89
N LEU A 81 13.15 -24.61 10.60
CA LEU A 81 12.52 -23.41 10.05
C LEU A 81 13.52 -22.43 9.38
N GLU A 82 14.80 -22.51 9.72
CA GLU A 82 15.90 -21.76 9.07
C GLU A 82 16.16 -22.15 7.61
N ASP A 83 15.69 -23.31 7.17
CA ASP A 83 15.69 -23.70 5.76
C ASP A 83 14.67 -22.86 4.97
N VAL A 84 15.20 -21.87 4.25
CA VAL A 84 14.40 -20.91 3.46
C VAL A 84 13.59 -21.61 2.37
N GLU A 85 14.12 -22.66 1.72
CA GLU A 85 13.38 -23.36 0.65
C GLU A 85 12.21 -24.13 1.22
N LYS A 86 12.45 -24.87 2.32
CA LYS A 86 11.41 -25.59 3.03
C LYS A 86 10.33 -24.63 3.55
N PHE A 87 10.75 -23.53 4.17
CA PHE A 87 9.86 -22.49 4.67
C PHE A 87 8.96 -21.93 3.56
N LEU A 88 9.53 -21.49 2.44
CA LEU A 88 8.78 -20.90 1.33
C LEU A 88 7.84 -21.91 0.66
N SER A 89 8.25 -23.19 0.58
CA SER A 89 7.40 -24.25 0.05
C SER A 89 6.16 -24.47 0.91
N VAL A 90 6.30 -24.54 2.24
CA VAL A 90 5.16 -24.72 3.15
C VAL A 90 4.29 -23.47 3.18
N LEU A 91 4.89 -22.28 3.19
CA LEU A 91 4.17 -21.00 3.12
C LEU A 91 3.29 -20.93 1.87
N LYS A 92 3.85 -21.28 0.71
CA LYS A 92 3.12 -21.31 -0.55
C LYS A 92 1.94 -22.29 -0.51
N ALA A 93 2.13 -23.49 0.04
CA ALA A 93 1.05 -24.46 0.18
C ALA A 93 -0.09 -23.95 1.08
N CYS A 94 0.25 -23.19 2.13
CA CYS A 94 -0.73 -22.52 2.97
C CYS A 94 -1.47 -21.41 2.20
N ASP A 95 -0.74 -20.55 1.50
CA ASP A 95 -1.29 -19.45 0.69
C ASP A 95 -2.27 -19.98 -0.38
N ASP A 96 -1.90 -21.05 -1.08
CA ASP A 96 -2.74 -21.70 -2.09
C ASP A 96 -4.02 -22.32 -1.48
N GLY A 97 -4.01 -22.62 -0.18
CA GLY A 97 -5.17 -23.11 0.58
C GLY A 97 -6.12 -22.03 1.08
N VAL A 98 -5.79 -20.75 0.93
CA VAL A 98 -6.64 -19.63 1.37
C VAL A 98 -7.68 -19.30 0.29
N PRO A 99 -8.99 -19.32 0.60
CA PRO A 99 -10.02 -18.89 -0.34
C PRO A 99 -9.86 -17.41 -0.74
N SER A 100 -10.15 -17.07 -2.01
CA SER A 100 -9.93 -15.72 -2.55
C SER A 100 -10.66 -14.60 -1.80
N GLN A 101 -11.83 -14.90 -1.24
CA GLN A 101 -12.65 -13.98 -0.45
C GLN A 101 -12.12 -13.70 0.96
N ASN A 102 -11.08 -14.40 1.40
CA ASN A 102 -10.57 -14.33 2.77
C ASN A 102 -9.39 -13.34 2.95
N GLY A 103 -9.17 -12.48 1.94
CA GLY A 103 -8.29 -11.32 2.07
C GLY A 103 -6.82 -11.69 2.32
N LEU A 104 -6.29 -12.68 1.61
CA LEU A 104 -4.86 -13.04 1.67
C LEU A 104 -3.98 -11.83 1.32
N GLY A 105 -4.35 -11.11 0.27
CA GLY A 105 -3.58 -9.95 -0.22
C GLY A 105 -3.38 -8.86 0.84
N GLU A 106 -4.41 -8.56 1.66
CA GLU A 106 -4.30 -7.56 2.74
C GLU A 106 -3.28 -7.99 3.80
N LYS A 107 -3.28 -9.28 4.16
CA LYS A 107 -2.36 -9.84 5.16
C LYS A 107 -0.92 -9.82 4.64
N LYS A 108 -0.69 -10.26 3.41
CA LYS A 108 0.64 -10.22 2.77
C LYS A 108 1.13 -8.78 2.58
N THR A 109 0.23 -7.85 2.26
CA THR A 109 0.53 -6.42 2.19
C THR A 109 1.00 -5.89 3.54
N TYR A 110 0.34 -6.28 4.63
CA TYR A 110 0.74 -5.83 5.96
C TYR A 110 2.03 -6.48 6.46
N VAL A 111 2.35 -7.72 6.06
CA VAL A 111 3.70 -8.29 6.27
C VAL A 111 4.77 -7.44 5.57
N LEU A 112 4.54 -7.04 4.32
CA LEU A 112 5.45 -6.17 3.59
C LEU A 112 5.60 -4.80 4.27
N ILE A 113 4.51 -4.19 4.72
CA ILE A 113 4.55 -2.91 5.46
C ILE A 113 5.39 -3.05 6.73
N GLN A 114 5.16 -4.08 7.54
CA GLN A 114 5.91 -4.31 8.77
C GLN A 114 7.42 -4.50 8.48
N MET A 115 7.77 -5.27 7.44
CA MET A 115 9.17 -5.42 7.03
C MET A 115 9.78 -4.08 6.59
N MET A 116 9.07 -3.29 5.77
CA MET A 116 9.54 -1.99 5.33
C MET A 116 9.76 -1.02 6.50
N GLU A 117 8.89 -1.05 7.51
CA GLU A 117 9.05 -0.27 8.73
C GLU A 117 10.27 -0.72 9.55
N ILE A 118 10.60 -2.01 9.58
CA ILE A 118 11.84 -2.49 10.19
C ILE A 118 13.06 -1.93 9.46
N LEU A 119 13.06 -1.97 8.12
CA LEU A 119 14.20 -1.50 7.31
C LEU A 119 14.36 0.02 7.28
N HIS A 120 13.25 0.76 7.28
CA HIS A 120 13.22 2.18 6.93
C HIS A 120 12.54 3.06 7.99
N SER A 121 12.08 2.50 9.11
CA SER A 121 11.40 3.22 10.18
C SER A 121 10.18 4.00 9.65
N ASN A 122 9.99 5.25 10.07
CA ASN A 122 8.86 6.11 9.72
C ASN A 122 8.94 6.72 8.30
N ARG A 123 9.81 6.21 7.43
CA ARG A 123 10.00 6.72 6.06
C ARG A 123 9.15 5.98 5.02
N VAL A 124 8.25 5.10 5.46
CA VAL A 124 7.38 4.30 4.60
C VAL A 124 6.04 4.99 4.44
N TYR A 125 5.63 5.23 3.20
CA TYR A 125 4.26 5.62 2.86
C TYR A 125 3.57 4.48 2.14
N VAL A 126 2.36 4.14 2.58
CA VAL A 126 1.52 3.13 1.94
C VAL A 126 0.52 3.83 1.06
N PHE A 127 0.60 3.56 -0.25
CA PHE A 127 -0.44 4.04 -1.15
C PHE A 127 -1.75 3.33 -0.84
N CYS A 128 -2.77 4.08 -0.44
CA CYS A 128 -4.10 3.54 -0.20
C CYS A 128 -5.02 3.97 -1.33
N SER A 129 -5.66 2.98 -1.96
CA SER A 129 -6.71 3.20 -2.96
C SER A 129 -7.82 4.11 -2.41
N ASP A 130 -8.56 4.74 -3.31
CA ASP A 130 -9.82 5.41 -2.99
C ASP A 130 -10.95 4.43 -2.66
N ASP A 131 -10.74 3.12 -2.86
CA ASP A 131 -11.63 2.08 -2.35
C ASP A 131 -11.71 2.15 -0.82
N PHE A 132 -12.93 2.39 -0.33
CA PHE A 132 -13.17 2.59 1.10
C PHE A 132 -12.76 1.36 1.93
N ARG A 133 -12.99 0.14 1.44
CA ARG A 133 -12.68 -1.08 2.20
C ARG A 133 -11.18 -1.31 2.27
N ALA A 134 -10.48 -1.22 1.14
CA ALA A 134 -9.02 -1.37 1.07
C ALA A 134 -8.29 -0.29 1.89
N ARG A 135 -8.86 0.93 1.95
CA ARG A 135 -8.33 2.00 2.79
C ARG A 135 -8.58 1.76 4.27
N GLN A 136 -9.81 1.37 4.65
CA GLN A 136 -10.17 1.18 6.05
C GLN A 136 -9.31 0.10 6.70
N SER A 137 -9.03 -1.00 6.01
CA SER A 137 -8.24 -2.10 6.58
C SER A 137 -6.86 -1.64 7.05
N ILE A 138 -6.15 -0.78 6.30
CA ILE A 138 -4.85 -0.23 6.71
C ILE A 138 -4.98 0.99 7.62
N ALA A 139 -5.95 1.89 7.36
CA ALA A 139 -6.09 3.11 8.14
C ALA A 139 -6.62 2.87 9.57
N SER A 140 -7.31 1.75 9.82
CA SER A 140 -7.85 1.39 11.14
C SER A 140 -6.86 0.66 12.04
N LEU A 141 -5.62 0.43 11.57
CA LEU A 141 -4.59 -0.25 12.34
C LEU A 141 -4.24 0.53 13.61
N THR A 142 -4.09 -0.19 14.73
CA THR A 142 -3.75 0.40 16.03
C THR A 142 -2.36 1.04 16.01
N LYS A 143 -1.40 0.41 15.33
CA LYS A 143 -0.13 1.02 14.99
C LYS A 143 -0.33 1.96 13.79
N PRO A 144 -0.04 3.26 13.91
CA PRO A 144 -0.27 4.20 12.82
C PRO A 144 0.63 3.90 11.62
N VAL A 145 0.02 3.62 10.47
CA VAL A 145 0.70 3.54 9.17
C VAL A 145 0.52 4.88 8.44
N HIS A 146 1.59 5.41 7.84
CA HIS A 146 1.49 6.62 7.02
C HIS A 146 0.92 6.28 5.65
N CYS A 147 -0.35 6.58 5.43
CA CYS A 147 -0.98 6.36 4.14
C CYS A 147 -0.87 7.60 3.24
N ILE A 148 -0.91 7.37 1.93
CA ILE A 148 -0.98 8.42 0.93
C ILE A 148 -2.06 8.06 -0.10
N SER A 149 -2.99 8.97 -0.34
CA SER A 149 -3.96 8.85 -1.44
C SER A 149 -3.36 9.42 -2.72
N ILE A 150 -4.02 9.21 -3.87
CA ILE A 150 -3.59 9.81 -5.14
C ILE A 150 -3.54 11.35 -5.06
N LEU A 151 -4.46 11.98 -4.33
CA LEU A 151 -4.43 13.43 -4.08
C LEU A 151 -3.33 13.80 -3.08
N GLY A 152 -3.10 12.97 -2.08
CA GLY A 152 -2.01 13.12 -1.11
C GLY A 152 -0.63 13.16 -1.75
N VAL A 153 -0.43 12.46 -2.89
CA VAL A 153 0.82 12.53 -3.67
C VAL A 153 1.15 13.96 -4.08
N PHE A 154 0.18 14.72 -4.59
CA PHE A 154 0.40 16.12 -4.97
C PHE A 154 0.74 17.00 -3.77
N CYS A 155 0.14 16.74 -2.60
CA CYS A 155 0.49 17.45 -1.36
C CYS A 155 1.94 17.18 -0.95
N LYS A 156 2.40 15.93 -1.13
CA LYS A 156 3.78 15.56 -0.85
C LYS A 156 4.76 16.16 -1.84
N LEU A 157 4.45 16.15 -3.14
CA LEU A 157 5.29 16.74 -4.19
C LEU A 157 5.43 18.25 -4.01
N MET A 158 4.34 18.96 -3.70
CA MET A 158 4.40 20.39 -3.34
C MET A 158 5.34 20.62 -2.15
N LYS A 159 5.24 19.82 -1.09
CA LYS A 159 6.15 19.92 0.08
C LYS A 159 7.60 19.55 -0.23
N MET A 160 7.84 18.85 -1.34
CA MET A 160 9.18 18.54 -1.86
C MET A 160 9.72 19.64 -2.79
N GLY A 161 8.95 20.71 -3.05
CA GLY A 161 9.35 21.84 -3.86
C GLY A 161 9.00 21.72 -5.34
N HIS A 162 8.15 20.76 -5.73
CA HIS A 162 7.62 20.72 -7.10
C HIS A 162 6.57 21.82 -7.29
N ASP A 163 6.68 22.56 -8.39
CA ASP A 163 5.82 23.69 -8.66
C ASP A 163 4.47 23.26 -9.26
N LYS A 164 3.45 24.10 -9.05
CA LYS A 164 2.09 23.86 -9.57
C LYS A 164 2.09 23.64 -11.09
N SER A 165 2.84 24.44 -11.83
CA SER A 165 2.93 24.34 -13.29
C SER A 165 3.57 23.03 -13.75
N GLU A 166 4.55 22.51 -13.00
CA GLU A 166 5.19 21.22 -13.28
C GLU A 166 4.18 20.07 -13.09
N MET A 167 3.38 20.13 -12.02
CA MET A 167 2.44 19.08 -11.67
C MET A 167 1.09 19.15 -12.40
N GLN A 168 0.77 20.27 -13.04
CA GLN A 168 -0.52 20.49 -13.72
C GLN A 168 -0.77 19.44 -14.81
N GLU A 169 0.25 19.04 -15.59
CA GLU A 169 0.06 18.02 -16.62
C GLU A 169 -0.33 16.66 -16.02
N TYR A 170 0.36 16.24 -14.95
CA TYR A 170 0.04 14.99 -14.24
C TYR A 170 -1.36 15.03 -13.64
N TYR A 171 -1.76 16.17 -13.08
CA TYR A 171 -3.10 16.35 -12.51
C TYR A 171 -4.19 16.33 -13.59
N ASN A 172 -3.93 16.94 -14.75
CA ASN A 172 -4.85 16.89 -15.89
C ASN A 172 -5.02 15.47 -16.41
N ARG A 173 -3.94 14.69 -16.52
CA ARG A 173 -3.99 13.27 -16.91
C ARG A 173 -4.78 12.43 -15.91
N LEU A 174 -4.59 12.64 -14.61
CA LEU A 174 -5.39 12.00 -13.56
C LEU A 174 -6.88 12.34 -13.70
N SER A 175 -7.19 13.62 -13.89
CA SER A 175 -8.57 14.10 -14.03
C SER A 175 -9.25 13.48 -15.26
N ALA A 176 -8.54 13.43 -16.39
CA ALA A 176 -9.02 12.79 -17.62
C ALA A 176 -9.22 11.27 -17.45
N PHE A 177 -8.34 10.60 -16.69
CA PHE A 177 -8.46 9.17 -16.39
C PHE A 177 -9.75 8.84 -15.62
N LEU A 178 -10.20 9.75 -14.73
CA LEU A 178 -11.42 9.57 -13.95
C LEU A 178 -12.72 9.80 -14.75
N LYS A 179 -12.61 10.12 -16.07
CA LYS A 179 -13.58 10.23 -17.19
C LYS A 179 -14.93 10.92 -16.96
N ASN A 180 -15.57 10.77 -15.79
CA ASN A 180 -16.87 11.33 -15.43
C ASN A 180 -16.87 12.05 -14.06
N GLN A 181 -15.76 12.01 -13.34
CA GLN A 181 -15.64 12.69 -12.06
C GLN A 181 -15.35 14.17 -12.29
N THR A 182 -16.17 15.05 -11.70
CA THR A 182 -15.99 16.51 -11.75
C THR A 182 -15.61 17.10 -10.39
N GLU A 183 -15.75 16.31 -9.33
CA GLU A 183 -15.51 16.72 -7.94
C GLU A 183 -14.75 15.64 -7.16
N TYR A 184 -13.92 16.04 -6.21
CA TYR A 184 -13.38 15.17 -5.17
C TYR A 184 -14.13 15.37 -3.85
N ARG A 185 -14.14 14.31 -3.02
CA ARG A 185 -14.61 14.39 -1.64
C ARG A 185 -13.43 14.64 -0.71
N VAL A 186 -13.37 15.79 -0.07
CA VAL A 186 -12.32 16.16 0.91
C VAL A 186 -12.93 16.48 2.26
N TRP A 187 -12.17 16.31 3.35
CA TRP A 187 -12.67 16.66 4.68
C TRP A 187 -12.79 18.18 4.84
N SER A 188 -13.92 18.62 5.37
CA SER A 188 -14.12 20.00 5.78
C SER A 188 -13.16 20.39 6.92
N ALA A 189 -12.99 21.70 7.13
CA ALA A 189 -12.12 22.22 8.21
C ALA A 189 -12.57 21.81 9.63
N SER A 190 -13.83 21.38 9.80
CA SER A 190 -14.32 20.82 11.06
C SER A 190 -13.91 19.35 11.26
N GLY A 191 -13.58 18.62 10.19
CA GLY A 191 -13.24 17.19 10.23
C GLY A 191 -14.43 16.26 10.42
N TYR A 192 -15.66 16.78 10.56
CA TYR A 192 -16.85 15.96 10.81
C TYR A 192 -17.54 15.45 9.54
N GLN A 193 -17.30 16.11 8.40
CA GLN A 193 -17.92 15.73 7.14
C GLN A 193 -16.98 15.92 5.96
N ARG A 194 -17.22 15.11 4.91
CA ARG A 194 -16.60 15.27 3.60
C ARG A 194 -17.49 16.13 2.71
N ILE A 195 -16.90 17.14 2.08
CA ILE A 195 -17.55 18.03 1.13
C ILE A 195 -17.08 17.73 -0.28
N ARG A 196 -17.92 18.05 -1.27
CA ARG A 196 -17.56 17.93 -2.68
C ARG A 196 -16.90 19.23 -3.13
N VAL A 197 -15.76 19.11 -3.79
CA VAL A 197 -14.98 20.24 -4.28
C VAL A 197 -14.61 19.97 -5.73
N PRO A 198 -14.82 20.93 -6.65
CA PRO A 198 -14.41 20.78 -8.05
C PRO A 198 -12.95 20.33 -8.17
N ILE A 199 -12.67 19.43 -9.12
CA ILE A 199 -11.35 18.84 -9.31
C ILE A 199 -10.26 19.90 -9.42
N GLN A 200 -10.44 20.92 -10.27
CA GLN A 200 -9.43 21.96 -10.45
C GLN A 200 -9.25 22.80 -9.18
N GLN A 201 -10.35 23.11 -8.47
CA GLN A 201 -10.28 23.84 -7.22
C GLN A 201 -9.48 23.07 -6.16
N VAL A 202 -9.59 21.74 -6.08
CA VAL A 202 -8.75 20.96 -5.15
C VAL A 202 -7.26 21.12 -5.43
N PHE A 203 -6.86 21.18 -6.70
CA PHE A 203 -5.46 21.39 -7.07
C PHE A 203 -4.99 22.80 -6.71
N ASP A 204 -5.82 23.80 -7.00
CA ASP A 204 -5.53 25.19 -6.67
C ASP A 204 -5.37 25.38 -5.15
N ASP A 205 -6.35 24.89 -4.38
CA ASP A 205 -6.37 24.98 -2.92
C ASP A 205 -5.23 24.19 -2.26
N LEU A 206 -4.76 23.10 -2.91
CA LEU A 206 -3.59 22.35 -2.46
C LEU A 206 -2.32 23.21 -2.54
N TYR A 207 -2.07 23.86 -3.67
CA TYR A 207 -0.89 24.71 -3.88
C TYR A 207 -0.98 26.05 -3.15
N ASP A 208 -2.19 26.52 -2.83
CA ASP A 208 -2.40 27.66 -1.93
C ASP A 208 -2.18 27.30 -0.45
N GLY A 209 -1.85 26.04 -0.14
CA GLY A 209 -1.58 25.59 1.22
C GLY A 209 -2.82 25.46 2.11
N LYS A 210 -4.02 25.35 1.52
CA LYS A 210 -5.29 25.30 2.27
C LYS A 210 -5.62 23.91 2.81
N PHE A 211 -4.86 22.89 2.46
CA PHE A 211 -5.06 21.50 2.91
C PHE A 211 -3.95 21.01 3.85
N GLN A 212 -4.34 20.27 4.87
CA GLN A 212 -3.47 19.33 5.57
C GLN A 212 -3.77 17.89 5.11
N MET A 213 -2.72 17.08 5.02
CA MET A 213 -2.86 15.65 4.74
C MET A 213 -3.01 14.89 6.06
N LEU A 214 -4.10 14.14 6.17
CA LEU A 214 -4.37 13.24 7.29
C LEU A 214 -3.50 11.99 7.21
N ARG A 215 -3.36 11.28 8.33
CA ARG A 215 -2.56 10.04 8.41
C ARG A 215 -3.06 8.94 7.47
N ASN A 216 -4.37 8.89 7.22
CA ASN A 216 -5.00 7.95 6.30
C ASN A 216 -4.87 8.37 4.81
N GLY A 217 -4.10 9.42 4.52
CA GLY A 217 -3.85 9.93 3.18
C GLY A 217 -4.91 10.89 2.63
N ASP A 218 -6.01 11.11 3.35
CA ASP A 218 -7.04 12.07 2.93
C ASP A 218 -6.58 13.52 3.10
N LEU A 219 -7.19 14.42 2.33
CA LEU A 219 -7.02 15.86 2.50
C LEU A 219 -8.12 16.44 3.38
N GLN A 220 -7.74 17.35 4.27
CA GLN A 220 -8.64 18.14 5.12
C GLN A 220 -8.31 19.62 5.00
N TYR A 221 -9.32 20.48 4.80
CA TYR A 221 -9.12 21.92 4.85
C TYR A 221 -8.56 22.37 6.20
N ILE A 222 -7.61 23.30 6.18
CA ILE A 222 -7.10 23.97 7.37
C ILE A 222 -8.06 25.12 7.71
N LYS A 223 -8.21 25.44 9.00
CA LYS A 223 -8.96 26.61 9.46
C LYS A 223 -8.18 27.90 9.27
#